data_AF-A0A812S1W9-F1
#
_entry.id   AF-A0A812S1W9-F1
#
_cell.length_a   1.000
_cell.length_b   1.000
_cell.length_c   1.000
_cell.angle_alpha   90.00
_cell.angle_beta   90.00
_cell.angle_gamma   90.00
#
_symmetry.space_group_name_H-M   'P 1'
#
loop_
_entity.id
_entity.type
_entity.pdbx_description
1 polymer ?
#
loop_
_entity_poly.entity_id
_entity_poly.type
_entity_poly.pdbx_seq_one_letter_code
_entity_poly.pdbx_strand_id
1 'polypeptide(L)'
;MHYSQIEFGWRATQKLSAGACAFLLTFALLGLWWATRGGPRSTSRVVGTGAPLKRSLSSALKEHGQDLVHPFSELNFVLLCAAYFFFFCGFTVPYTHLVFYARDVQGYQDAPAMMARMGAASMLGSLACGFLPSFCRASAVLMLVIAILSLTIICLPYCHDAMELEAFARLFGTFAGIRLGVQSLVVAEFFGGERLPHLYGLANLPMSLGSLVGPSVVGAIYDATGSYTLAFWGAGMQMLVAIPLLILVRCRSGSARVAVAVK
;
A
#
# COMPACT_ATOMS: atom_id res chain seq x y z
N MET A 1 9.02 43.06 2.85
CA MET A 1 10.15 42.82 3.78
C MET A 1 10.52 41.35 3.70
N HIS A 2 11.76 41.06 3.30
CA HIS A 2 12.52 39.79 3.40
C HIS A 2 11.80 38.44 3.21
N TYR A 3 11.76 37.93 1.97
CA TYR A 3 11.78 36.49 1.67
C TYR A 3 13.13 36.14 1.02
N SER A 4 14.17 36.23 1.82
CA SER A 4 15.49 35.64 1.54
C SER A 4 15.76 34.66 2.67
N GLN A 5 16.24 33.46 2.33
CA GLN A 5 16.65 32.35 3.21
C GLN A 5 15.65 31.19 3.37
N ILE A 6 15.33 30.45 2.30
CA ILE A 6 15.31 28.97 2.34
C ILE A 6 15.76 28.45 0.96
N GLU A 7 17.06 28.56 0.66
CA GLU A 7 17.72 27.76 -0.38
C GLU A 7 17.91 26.30 0.10
N PHE A 8 16.86 25.63 0.60
CA PHE A 8 16.88 24.18 0.75
C PHE A 8 16.44 23.54 -0.56
N GLY A 9 17.40 23.53 -1.50
CA GLY A 9 17.17 23.19 -2.89
C GLY A 9 16.51 21.83 -3.08
N TRP A 10 15.62 21.75 -4.06
CA TRP A 10 15.01 20.56 -4.68
C TRP A 10 15.96 19.33 -4.84
N ARG A 11 17.28 19.53 -4.90
CA ARG A 11 18.30 18.47 -4.86
C ARG A 11 18.35 17.75 -3.52
N ALA A 12 18.07 18.42 -2.40
CA ALA A 12 17.89 17.83 -1.09
C ALA A 12 16.63 16.95 -1.05
N THR A 13 15.54 17.36 -1.72
CA THR A 13 14.31 16.57 -1.85
C THR A 13 14.47 15.37 -2.77
N GLN A 14 15.22 15.50 -3.88
CA GLN A 14 15.66 14.34 -4.68
C GLN A 14 16.58 13.42 -3.88
N LYS A 15 17.46 13.95 -3.03
CA LYS A 15 18.31 13.15 -2.13
C LYS A 15 17.55 12.58 -0.93
N LEU A 16 16.44 13.16 -0.50
CA LEU A 16 15.56 12.66 0.56
C LEU A 16 14.61 11.59 0.04
N SER A 17 14.10 11.73 -1.18
CA SER A 17 13.29 10.70 -1.85
C SER A 17 14.16 9.54 -2.35
N ALA A 18 15.31 9.82 -2.98
CA ALA A 18 16.30 8.80 -3.31
C ALA A 18 16.96 8.22 -2.04
N GLY A 19 17.12 9.03 -1.00
CA GLY A 19 17.60 8.63 0.32
C GLY A 19 16.59 7.74 1.04
N ALA A 20 15.30 8.03 0.97
CA ALA A 20 14.25 7.17 1.48
C ALA A 20 14.15 5.88 0.65
N CYS A 21 14.26 5.95 -0.68
CA CYS A 21 14.34 4.76 -1.53
C CYS A 21 15.59 3.92 -1.20
N ALA A 22 16.75 4.55 -0.98
CA ALA A 22 17.99 3.88 -0.61
C ALA A 22 17.95 3.35 0.84
N PHE A 23 17.29 4.05 1.76
CA PHE A 23 17.09 3.64 3.16
C PHE A 23 16.11 2.47 3.25
N LEU A 24 15.07 2.46 2.41
CA LEU A 24 14.10 1.38 2.29
C LEU A 24 14.67 0.18 1.52
N LEU A 25 15.51 0.42 0.50
CA LEU A 25 16.29 -0.63 -0.17
C LEU A 25 17.34 -1.21 0.78
N THR A 26 18.01 -0.40 1.60
CA THR A 26 18.94 -0.91 2.61
C THR A 26 18.21 -1.62 3.74
N PHE A 27 17.03 -1.20 4.19
CA PHE A 27 16.21 -1.95 5.13
C PHE A 27 15.70 -3.27 4.54
N ALA A 28 15.30 -3.27 3.27
CA ALA A 28 14.91 -4.48 2.55
C ALA A 28 16.10 -5.42 2.33
N LEU A 29 17.29 -4.90 2.04
CA LEU A 29 18.54 -5.66 1.90
C LEU A 29 19.10 -6.13 3.25
N LEU A 30 18.95 -5.36 4.34
CA LEU A 30 19.27 -5.78 5.71
C LEU A 30 18.29 -6.84 6.19
N GLY A 31 17.00 -6.72 5.85
CA GLY A 31 16.01 -7.77 6.07
C GLY A 31 16.37 -9.05 5.29
N LEU A 32 16.80 -8.91 4.03
CA LEU A 32 17.29 -10.01 3.21
C LEU A 32 18.56 -10.65 3.82
N TRP A 33 19.52 -9.84 4.26
CA TRP A 33 20.77 -10.28 4.87
C TRP A 33 20.55 -10.97 6.23
N TRP A 34 19.66 -10.42 7.06
CA TRP A 34 19.30 -10.99 8.35
C TRP A 34 18.53 -12.30 8.19
N ALA A 35 17.61 -12.37 7.22
CA ALA A 35 16.91 -13.61 6.85
C ALA A 35 17.86 -14.69 6.32
N THR A 36 18.91 -14.31 5.56
CA THR A 36 19.93 -15.28 5.08
C THR A 36 20.90 -15.76 6.18
N ARG A 37 20.91 -15.13 7.36
CA ARG A 37 21.78 -15.53 8.49
C ARG A 37 21.07 -16.34 9.58
N GLY A 38 19.76 -16.54 9.49
CA GLY A 38 18.99 -17.32 10.47
C GLY A 38 18.73 -18.77 10.04
N GLY A 39 19.72 -19.65 10.18
CA GLY A 39 19.50 -21.10 10.27
C GLY A 39 20.22 -21.65 11.51
N PRO A 40 19.83 -22.81 12.11
CA PRO A 40 19.04 -23.91 11.54
C PRO A 40 17.85 -24.43 12.41
N ARG A 41 17.04 -25.29 11.78
CA ARG A 41 16.06 -26.20 12.41
C ARG A 41 16.70 -27.05 13.53
N SER A 42 15.98 -27.27 14.63
CA SER A 42 16.16 -28.47 15.46
C SER A 42 14.85 -28.86 16.16
N THR A 43 14.40 -30.07 15.83
CA THR A 43 13.40 -30.88 16.51
C THR A 43 13.94 -31.36 17.86
N SER A 44 13.17 -31.32 18.95
CA SER A 44 13.16 -32.36 20.01
C SER A 44 12.07 -32.13 21.06
N ARG A 45 11.79 -33.19 21.82
CA ARG A 45 10.57 -33.59 22.54
C ARG A 45 10.59 -33.27 24.05
N VAL A 46 9.37 -33.16 24.60
CA VAL A 46 8.80 -33.78 25.84
C VAL A 46 9.22 -33.27 27.25
N VAL A 47 8.16 -32.86 27.98
CA VAL A 47 7.77 -33.00 29.41
C VAL A 47 8.58 -32.32 30.53
N GLY A 48 7.83 -31.66 31.43
CA GLY A 48 8.28 -31.37 32.80
C GLY A 48 7.54 -30.23 33.49
N THR A 49 6.58 -30.59 34.35
CA THR A 49 5.75 -29.80 35.28
C THR A 49 6.47 -28.71 36.11
N GLY A 50 5.80 -27.57 36.39
CA GLY A 50 6.00 -26.86 37.68
C GLY A 50 6.32 -25.36 37.76
N ALA A 51 5.96 -24.48 36.79
CA ALA A 51 6.08 -23.02 37.00
C ALA A 51 5.00 -22.24 36.23
N PRO A 52 3.83 -21.91 36.83
CA PRO A 52 2.60 -21.90 36.06
C PRO A 52 2.27 -20.62 35.27
N LEU A 53 2.89 -19.46 35.54
CA LEU A 53 2.44 -18.22 34.86
C LEU A 53 3.55 -17.43 34.16
N LYS A 54 4.65 -17.06 34.83
CA LYS A 54 5.71 -16.25 34.19
C LYS A 54 6.41 -16.97 33.05
N ARG A 55 6.68 -18.27 33.18
CA ARG A 55 7.30 -19.07 32.11
C ARG A 55 6.34 -19.28 30.95
N SER A 56 5.08 -19.62 31.22
CA SER A 56 4.02 -19.77 30.21
C SER A 56 3.74 -18.45 29.46
N LEU A 57 3.69 -17.31 30.16
CA LEU A 57 3.51 -16.01 29.53
C LEU A 57 4.75 -15.60 28.73
N SER A 58 5.97 -15.87 29.25
CA SER A 58 7.20 -15.60 28.51
C SER A 58 7.38 -16.50 27.29
N SER A 59 6.96 -17.77 27.35
CA SER A 59 6.99 -18.68 26.22
C SER A 59 5.91 -18.31 25.22
N ALA A 60 4.68 -18.02 25.67
CA ALA A 60 3.60 -17.56 24.80
C ALA A 60 3.91 -16.21 24.14
N LEU A 61 4.52 -15.24 24.84
CA LEU A 61 5.00 -13.98 24.26
C LEU A 61 6.13 -14.20 23.26
N LYS A 62 7.01 -15.17 23.51
CA LYS A 62 8.12 -15.51 22.61
C LYS A 62 7.62 -16.27 21.38
N GLU A 63 6.64 -17.14 21.54
CA GLU A 63 5.97 -17.89 20.47
C GLU A 63 5.13 -16.95 19.60
N HIS A 64 4.31 -16.08 20.21
CA HIS A 64 3.58 -15.01 19.50
C HIS A 64 4.55 -14.02 18.84
N GLY A 65 5.63 -13.63 19.51
CA GLY A 65 6.65 -12.75 18.95
C GLY A 65 7.36 -13.37 17.74
N GLN A 66 7.66 -14.67 17.79
CA GLN A 66 8.22 -15.41 16.66
C GLN A 66 7.22 -15.56 15.52
N ASP A 67 5.94 -15.80 15.82
CA ASP A 67 4.88 -15.87 14.81
C ASP A 67 4.59 -14.53 14.12
N LEU A 68 4.84 -13.41 14.81
CA LEU A 68 4.76 -12.06 14.23
C LEU A 68 5.94 -11.74 13.31
N VAL A 69 7.14 -12.26 13.61
CA VAL A 69 8.36 -11.97 12.84
C VAL A 69 8.55 -12.94 11.68
N HIS A 70 8.10 -14.19 11.82
CA HIS A 70 8.26 -15.23 10.80
C HIS A 70 7.71 -14.84 9.41
N PRO A 71 6.54 -14.16 9.28
CA PRO A 71 6.06 -13.69 7.98
C PRO A 71 7.00 -12.70 7.30
N PHE A 72 7.69 -11.84 8.03
CA PHE A 72 8.66 -10.89 7.46
C PHE A 72 9.95 -11.56 6.96
N SER A 73 10.16 -12.84 7.29
CA SER A 73 11.27 -13.61 6.71
C SER A 73 10.91 -14.16 5.32
N GLU A 74 9.61 -14.22 4.98
CA GLU A 74 9.16 -14.62 3.66
C GLU A 74 9.27 -13.45 2.68
N LEU A 75 10.16 -13.56 1.70
CA LEU A 75 10.40 -12.49 0.71
C LEU A 75 9.11 -12.07 -0.02
N ASN A 76 8.19 -13.00 -0.28
CA ASN A 76 6.90 -12.70 -0.90
C ASN A 76 6.03 -11.79 -0.01
N PHE A 77 6.10 -11.95 1.31
CA PHE A 77 5.37 -11.11 2.26
C PHE A 77 5.98 -9.72 2.36
N VAL A 78 7.32 -9.64 2.40
CA VAL A 78 8.04 -8.34 2.38
C VAL A 78 7.74 -7.55 1.11
N LEU A 79 7.78 -8.19 -0.05
CA LEU A 79 7.45 -7.56 -1.33
C LEU A 79 5.99 -7.11 -1.38
N LEU A 80 5.06 -7.89 -0.82
CA LEU A 80 3.65 -7.51 -0.72
C LEU A 80 3.46 -6.29 0.20
N CYS A 81 4.12 -6.28 1.37
CA CYS A 81 4.13 -5.15 2.30
C CYS A 81 4.69 -3.88 1.64
N ALA A 82 5.79 -4.00 0.88
CA ALA A 82 6.36 -2.89 0.13
C ALA A 82 5.39 -2.37 -0.93
N ALA A 83 4.77 -3.25 -1.71
CA ALA A 83 3.79 -2.86 -2.72
C ALA A 83 2.61 -2.08 -2.10
N TYR A 84 2.09 -2.56 -0.97
CA TYR A 84 1.02 -1.88 -0.25
C TYR A 84 1.45 -0.54 0.35
N PHE A 85 2.67 -0.44 0.88
CA PHE A 85 3.20 0.83 1.37
C PHE A 85 3.25 1.91 0.27
N PHE A 86 3.84 1.60 -0.89
CA PHE A 86 3.94 2.55 -2.00
C PHE A 86 2.57 2.96 -2.55
N PHE A 87 1.67 1.98 -2.65
CA PHE A 87 0.29 2.23 -3.07
C PHE A 87 -0.44 3.18 -2.09
N PHE A 88 -0.43 2.88 -0.79
CA PHE A 88 -1.18 3.67 0.19
C PHE A 88 -0.63 5.08 0.38
N CYS A 89 0.67 5.28 0.16
CA CYS A 89 1.28 6.59 0.23
C CYS A 89 0.79 7.54 -0.89
N GLY A 90 0.45 7.04 -2.08
CA GLY A 90 -0.20 7.86 -3.11
C GLY A 90 -1.74 7.85 -3.04
N PHE A 91 -2.33 6.75 -2.60
CA PHE A 91 -3.79 6.56 -2.56
C PHE A 91 -4.51 7.52 -1.62
N THR A 92 -3.87 7.98 -0.55
CA THR A 92 -4.48 8.94 0.40
C THR A 92 -4.57 10.36 -0.14
N VAL A 93 -3.78 10.69 -1.16
CA VAL A 93 -3.61 12.05 -1.67
C VAL A 93 -4.92 12.65 -2.20
N PRO A 94 -5.74 11.95 -3.01
CA PRO A 94 -7.04 12.47 -3.42
C PRO A 94 -7.98 12.65 -2.22
N TYR A 95 -7.92 11.78 -1.21
CA TYR A 95 -8.80 11.93 -0.05
C TYR A 95 -8.52 13.19 0.77
N THR A 96 -7.26 13.62 0.82
CA THR A 96 -6.87 14.79 1.62
C THR A 96 -6.84 16.09 0.81
N HIS A 97 -6.41 16.05 -0.46
CA HIS A 97 -6.15 17.26 -1.25
C HIS A 97 -7.19 17.55 -2.35
N LEU A 98 -8.07 16.60 -2.70
CA LEU A 98 -9.03 16.80 -3.79
C LEU A 98 -10.04 17.91 -3.49
N VAL A 99 -10.48 18.05 -2.22
CA VAL A 99 -11.42 19.12 -1.84
C VAL A 99 -10.78 20.50 -1.98
N PHE A 100 -9.53 20.64 -1.54
CA PHE A 100 -8.76 21.88 -1.69
C PHE A 100 -8.53 22.20 -3.16
N TYR A 101 -8.12 21.20 -3.96
CA TYR A 101 -7.98 21.37 -5.40
C TYR A 101 -9.28 21.80 -6.09
N ALA A 102 -10.41 21.14 -5.78
CA ALA A 102 -11.70 21.47 -6.38
C ALA A 102 -12.22 22.86 -5.97
N ARG A 103 -12.04 23.27 -4.71
CA ARG A 103 -12.47 24.61 -4.24
C ARG A 103 -11.54 25.72 -4.67
N ASP A 104 -10.24 25.58 -4.38
CA ASP A 104 -9.29 26.67 -4.45
C ASP A 104 -8.78 26.90 -5.88
N VAL A 105 -8.77 25.85 -6.73
CA VAL A 105 -8.29 25.95 -8.11
C VAL A 105 -9.45 26.07 -9.11
N GLN A 106 -10.54 25.33 -8.89
CA GLN A 106 -11.66 25.24 -9.85
C GLN A 106 -12.91 26.03 -9.43
N GLY A 107 -12.92 26.65 -8.23
CA GLY A 107 -14.08 27.40 -7.73
C GLY A 107 -15.32 26.53 -7.46
N TYR A 108 -15.16 25.21 -7.37
CA TYR A 108 -16.26 24.27 -7.20
C TYR A 108 -16.76 24.24 -5.75
N GLN A 109 -17.85 24.95 -5.48
CA GLN A 109 -18.45 25.09 -4.14
C GLN A 109 -18.93 23.74 -3.56
N ASP A 110 -19.35 22.82 -4.43
CA ASP A 110 -19.91 21.50 -4.10
C ASP A 110 -18.85 20.40 -3.84
N ALA A 111 -17.56 20.76 -3.70
CA ALA A 111 -16.48 19.81 -3.44
C ALA A 111 -16.71 18.85 -2.23
N PRO A 112 -17.32 19.29 -1.11
CA PRO A 112 -17.65 18.36 -0.01
C PRO A 112 -18.71 17.32 -0.42
N ALA A 113 -19.70 17.71 -1.21
CA ALA A 113 -20.75 16.81 -1.70
C ALA A 113 -20.17 15.80 -2.71
N MET A 114 -19.20 16.22 -3.52
CA MET A 114 -18.43 15.32 -4.41
C MET A 114 -17.70 14.23 -3.62
N MET A 115 -17.04 14.57 -2.51
CA MET A 115 -16.39 13.59 -1.63
C MET A 115 -17.40 12.60 -1.04
N ALA A 116 -18.58 13.06 -0.66
CA ALA A 116 -19.66 12.18 -0.19
C ALA A 116 -20.11 11.21 -1.30
N ARG A 117 -20.25 11.70 -2.54
CA ARG A 117 -20.55 10.86 -3.72
C ARG A 117 -19.44 9.86 -4.02
N MET A 118 -18.17 10.24 -3.88
CA MET A 118 -17.01 9.35 -4.00
C MET A 118 -17.07 8.23 -2.95
N GLY A 119 -17.42 8.56 -1.70
CA GLY A 119 -17.64 7.58 -0.64
C GLY A 119 -18.76 6.60 -0.96
N ALA A 120 -19.91 7.10 -1.41
CA ALA A 120 -21.05 6.27 -1.83
C ALA A 120 -20.67 5.34 -3.01
N ALA A 121 -19.94 5.85 -4.00
CA ALA A 121 -19.42 5.06 -5.12
C ALA A 121 -18.45 3.96 -4.64
N SER A 122 -17.64 4.23 -3.62
CA SER A 122 -16.78 3.23 -2.97
C SER A 122 -17.56 2.14 -2.26
N MET A 123 -18.68 2.47 -1.61
CA MET A 123 -19.55 1.45 -1.03
C MET A 123 -20.11 0.53 -2.11
N LEU A 124 -20.62 1.09 -3.21
CA LEU A 124 -21.11 0.33 -4.36
C LEU A 124 -20.01 -0.54 -4.99
N GLY A 125 -18.80 0.00 -5.16
CA GLY A 125 -17.66 -0.75 -5.68
C GLY A 125 -17.26 -1.93 -4.78
N SER A 126 -17.34 -1.75 -3.46
CA SER A 126 -17.07 -2.84 -2.51
C SER A 126 -18.14 -3.93 -2.53
N LEU A 127 -19.40 -3.61 -2.87
CA LEU A 127 -20.43 -4.64 -3.09
C LEU A 127 -20.18 -5.40 -4.40
N ALA A 128 -19.77 -4.69 -5.45
CA ALA A 128 -19.45 -5.28 -6.74
C ALA A 128 -18.24 -6.23 -6.67
N CYS A 129 -17.30 -6.01 -5.74
CA CYS A 129 -16.09 -6.82 -5.63
C CYS A 129 -16.37 -8.32 -5.44
N GLY A 130 -17.52 -8.69 -4.87
CA GLY A 130 -17.91 -10.09 -4.65
C GLY A 130 -18.11 -10.89 -5.94
N PHE A 131 -18.39 -10.23 -7.06
CA PHE A 131 -18.68 -10.86 -8.35
C PHE A 131 -17.46 -10.95 -9.28
N LEU A 132 -16.38 -10.23 -8.98
CA LEU A 132 -15.18 -10.18 -9.83
C LEU A 132 -14.27 -11.43 -9.78
N PRO A 133 -14.10 -12.12 -8.63
CA PRO A 133 -13.20 -13.28 -8.52
C PRO A 133 -13.60 -14.48 -9.38
N SER A 134 -14.84 -14.52 -9.87
CA SER A 134 -15.39 -15.59 -10.70
C SER A 134 -14.70 -15.69 -12.07
N PHE A 135 -14.13 -14.59 -12.56
CA PHE A 135 -13.63 -14.48 -13.93
C PHE A 135 -12.10 -14.40 -14.04
N CYS A 136 -11.41 -13.98 -12.98
CA CYS A 136 -9.97 -13.70 -13.00
C CYS A 136 -9.31 -13.94 -11.64
N ARG A 137 -7.99 -14.13 -11.66
CA ARG A 137 -7.20 -14.25 -10.42
C ARG A 137 -7.19 -12.92 -9.66
N ALA A 138 -7.38 -12.96 -8.35
CA ALA A 138 -7.47 -11.77 -7.50
C ALA A 138 -6.25 -10.85 -7.66
N SER A 139 -5.05 -11.42 -7.76
CA SER A 139 -3.82 -10.65 -8.00
C SER A 139 -3.82 -9.86 -9.32
N ALA A 140 -4.39 -10.41 -10.39
CA ALA A 140 -4.50 -9.72 -11.67
C ALA A 140 -5.53 -8.58 -11.61
N VAL A 141 -6.66 -8.83 -10.95
CA VAL A 141 -7.70 -7.82 -10.72
C VAL A 141 -7.14 -6.67 -9.88
N LEU A 142 -6.36 -6.96 -8.83
CA LEU A 142 -5.74 -5.92 -8.00
C LEU A 142 -4.79 -5.04 -8.82
N MET A 143 -3.93 -5.64 -9.66
CA MET A 143 -3.02 -4.88 -10.52
C MET A 143 -3.78 -3.97 -11.50
N LEU A 144 -4.87 -4.46 -12.09
CA LEU A 144 -5.72 -3.65 -12.96
C LEU A 144 -6.36 -2.47 -12.21
N VAL A 145 -6.90 -2.73 -11.01
CA VAL A 145 -7.51 -1.70 -10.17
C VAL A 145 -6.47 -0.64 -9.76
N ILE A 146 -5.25 -1.06 -9.38
CA ILE A 146 -4.16 -0.14 -9.06
C ILE A 146 -3.80 0.69 -10.29
N ALA A 147 -3.67 0.09 -11.47
CA ALA A 147 -3.37 0.81 -12.70
C ALA A 147 -4.44 1.86 -13.02
N ILE A 148 -5.72 1.51 -12.92
CA ILE A 148 -6.84 2.43 -13.15
C ILE A 148 -6.82 3.57 -12.14
N LEU A 149 -6.63 3.29 -10.85
CA LEU A 149 -6.55 4.33 -9.81
C LEU A 149 -5.38 5.28 -10.04
N SER A 150 -4.19 4.76 -10.37
CA SER A 150 -3.02 5.57 -10.68
C SER A 150 -3.22 6.46 -11.90
N LEU A 151 -3.75 5.91 -12.99
CA LEU A 151 -4.05 6.65 -14.22
C LEU A 151 -5.09 7.74 -13.95
N THR A 152 -6.13 7.42 -13.18
CA THR A 152 -7.18 8.37 -12.80
C THR A 152 -6.57 9.58 -12.08
N ILE A 153 -5.66 9.36 -11.12
CA ILE A 153 -4.93 10.44 -10.42
C ILE A 153 -4.03 11.24 -11.36
N ILE A 154 -3.30 10.58 -12.28
CA ILE A 154 -2.43 11.27 -13.25
C ILE A 154 -3.24 12.16 -14.20
N CYS A 155 -4.45 11.73 -14.55
CA CYS A 155 -5.37 12.47 -15.41
C CYS A 155 -6.08 13.63 -14.69
N LEU A 156 -6.14 13.62 -13.35
CA LEU A 156 -6.86 14.63 -12.55
C LEU A 156 -6.48 16.10 -12.90
N PRO A 157 -5.22 16.46 -13.14
CA PRO A 157 -4.85 17.86 -13.45
C PRO A 157 -5.37 18.36 -14.80
N TYR A 158 -5.81 17.47 -15.68
CA TYR A 158 -6.40 17.82 -16.98
C TYR A 158 -7.91 18.02 -16.89
N CYS A 159 -8.52 17.72 -15.73
CA CYS A 159 -9.94 17.94 -15.51
C CYS A 159 -10.18 19.40 -15.08
N HIS A 160 -10.85 20.15 -15.95
CA HIS A 160 -11.15 21.57 -15.74
C HIS A 160 -12.63 21.80 -15.46
N ASP A 161 -13.51 20.89 -15.88
CA ASP A 161 -14.95 21.05 -15.69
C ASP A 161 -15.47 20.33 -14.45
N ALA A 162 -16.52 20.89 -13.84
CA ALA A 162 -17.21 20.27 -12.70
C ALA A 162 -17.73 18.86 -13.01
N MET A 163 -18.17 18.61 -14.25
CA MET A 163 -18.61 17.29 -14.70
C MET A 163 -17.46 16.28 -14.76
N GLU A 164 -16.25 16.72 -15.10
CA GLU A 164 -15.05 15.88 -15.16
C GLU A 164 -14.56 15.51 -13.76
N LEU A 165 -14.58 16.48 -12.82
CA LEU A 165 -14.28 16.22 -11.41
C LEU A 165 -15.27 15.23 -10.79
N GLU A 166 -16.57 15.36 -11.09
CA GLU A 166 -17.60 14.42 -10.65
C GLU A 166 -17.44 13.03 -11.28
N ALA A 167 -17.03 12.96 -12.55
CA ALA A 167 -16.70 11.69 -13.20
C ALA A 167 -15.48 11.03 -12.54
N PHE A 168 -14.43 11.80 -12.27
CA PHE A 168 -13.25 11.35 -11.54
C PHE A 168 -13.62 10.81 -10.16
N ALA A 169 -14.39 11.56 -9.38
CA ALA A 169 -14.78 11.18 -8.01
C ALA A 169 -15.56 9.86 -7.99
N ARG A 170 -16.51 9.67 -8.93
CA ARG A 170 -17.24 8.41 -9.05
C ARG A 170 -16.35 7.26 -9.48
N LEU A 171 -15.52 7.46 -10.50
CA LEU A 171 -14.60 6.43 -11.00
C LEU A 171 -13.60 5.99 -9.93
N PHE A 172 -12.89 6.95 -9.34
CA PHE A 172 -11.92 6.72 -8.28
C PHE A 172 -12.58 6.05 -7.07
N GLY A 173 -13.76 6.53 -6.65
CA GLY A 173 -14.55 5.92 -5.58
C GLY A 173 -14.88 4.46 -5.86
N THR A 174 -15.45 4.14 -7.03
CA THR A 174 -15.81 2.76 -7.39
C THR A 174 -14.61 1.82 -7.36
N PHE A 175 -13.48 2.20 -7.97
CA PHE A 175 -12.28 1.36 -7.97
C PHE A 175 -11.60 1.27 -6.59
N ALA A 176 -11.67 2.33 -5.79
CA ALA A 176 -11.24 2.30 -4.39
C ALA A 176 -12.03 1.28 -3.56
N GLY A 177 -13.34 1.17 -3.82
CA GLY A 177 -14.21 0.17 -3.23
C GLY A 177 -13.89 -1.26 -3.65
N ILE A 178 -13.72 -1.49 -4.96
CA ILE A 178 -13.35 -2.80 -5.51
C ILE A 178 -12.04 -3.30 -4.89
N ARG A 179 -11.04 -2.41 -4.76
CA ARG A 179 -9.76 -2.72 -4.15
C ARG A 179 -9.91 -3.29 -2.74
N LEU A 180 -10.77 -2.72 -1.89
CA LEU A 180 -10.94 -3.16 -0.49
C LEU A 180 -11.27 -4.65 -0.42
N GLY A 181 -12.19 -5.12 -1.26
CA GLY A 181 -12.51 -6.53 -1.35
C GLY A 181 -11.36 -7.36 -1.89
N VAL A 182 -10.87 -7.00 -3.08
CA VAL A 182 -9.84 -7.77 -3.81
C VAL A 182 -8.54 -7.90 -2.99
N GLN A 183 -8.19 -6.91 -2.18
CA GLN A 183 -7.00 -6.93 -1.33
C GLN A 183 -6.97 -8.13 -0.38
N SER A 184 -8.11 -8.46 0.24
CA SER A 184 -8.23 -9.64 1.13
C SER A 184 -8.09 -10.95 0.35
N LEU A 185 -8.67 -11.03 -0.84
CA LEU A 185 -8.56 -12.18 -1.75
C LEU A 185 -7.12 -12.41 -2.21
N VAL A 186 -6.34 -11.33 -2.43
CA VAL A 186 -4.93 -11.44 -2.85
C VAL A 186 -4.06 -12.04 -1.75
N VAL A 187 -4.26 -11.64 -0.49
CA VAL A 187 -3.53 -12.25 0.63
C VAL A 187 -3.89 -13.74 0.75
N ALA A 188 -5.17 -14.09 0.58
CA ALA A 188 -5.61 -15.49 0.56
C ALA A 188 -5.02 -16.27 -0.62
N GLU A 189 -4.90 -15.66 -1.81
CA GLU A 189 -4.31 -16.30 -2.99
C GLU A 189 -2.83 -16.65 -2.78
N PHE A 190 -2.06 -15.78 -2.12
CA PHE A 190 -0.62 -15.96 -1.94
C PHE A 190 -0.23 -16.82 -0.74
N PHE A 191 -0.96 -16.73 0.37
CA PHE A 191 -0.56 -17.36 1.63
C PHE A 191 -1.55 -18.42 2.15
N GLY A 192 -2.67 -18.61 1.46
CA GLY A 192 -3.73 -19.52 1.90
C GLY A 192 -4.62 -18.92 2.99
N GLY A 193 -5.70 -19.64 3.33
CA GLY A 193 -6.73 -19.16 4.27
C GLY A 193 -6.37 -19.29 5.74
N GLU A 194 -5.51 -20.25 6.13
CA GLU A 194 -5.28 -20.63 7.53
C GLU A 194 -4.72 -19.50 8.41
N ARG A 195 -3.89 -18.62 7.84
CA ARG A 195 -3.28 -17.48 8.56
C ARG A 195 -3.70 -16.12 7.97
N LEU A 196 -4.80 -16.09 7.21
CA LEU A 196 -5.24 -14.90 6.48
C LEU A 196 -5.42 -13.66 7.38
N PRO A 197 -6.14 -13.72 8.52
CA PRO A 197 -6.36 -12.53 9.36
C PRO A 197 -5.05 -12.02 9.96
N HIS A 198 -4.17 -12.93 10.37
CA HIS A 198 -2.87 -12.61 10.95
C HIS A 198 -1.95 -11.90 9.92
N LEU A 199 -1.82 -12.47 8.72
CA LEU A 199 -0.98 -11.90 7.66
C LEU A 199 -1.56 -10.59 7.11
N TYR A 200 -2.88 -10.51 6.98
CA TYR A 200 -3.54 -9.28 6.53
C TYR A 200 -3.34 -8.14 7.53
N GLY A 201 -3.52 -8.40 8.83
CA GLY A 201 -3.28 -7.40 9.88
C GLY A 201 -1.83 -6.91 9.89
N LEU A 202 -0.87 -7.83 9.74
CA LEU A 202 0.55 -7.52 9.69
C LEU A 202 0.93 -6.72 8.44
N ALA A 203 0.32 -7.04 7.29
CA ALA A 203 0.50 -6.31 6.03
C ALA A 203 -0.13 -4.90 6.06
N ASN A 204 -1.09 -4.66 6.95
CA ASN A 204 -1.72 -3.35 7.12
C ASN A 204 -0.84 -2.34 7.88
N LEU A 205 0.15 -2.80 8.65
CA LEU A 205 1.07 -1.90 9.36
C LEU A 205 1.84 -0.97 8.38
N PRO A 206 2.48 -1.49 7.31
CA PRO A 206 3.02 -0.63 6.26
C PRO A 206 1.99 0.28 5.60
N MET A 207 0.75 -0.18 5.42
CA MET A 207 -0.31 0.66 4.81
C MET A 207 -0.59 1.89 5.66
N SER A 208 -0.72 1.71 6.98
CA SER A 208 -0.92 2.81 7.92
C SER A 208 0.26 3.79 7.89
N LEU A 209 1.50 3.30 7.84
CA LEU A 209 2.68 4.16 7.71
C LEU A 209 2.66 4.95 6.40
N GLY A 210 2.35 4.29 5.28
CA GLY A 210 2.20 4.95 3.98
C GLY A 210 1.11 6.03 4.02
N SER A 211 -0.02 5.75 4.66
CA SER A 211 -1.14 6.70 4.79
C SER A 211 -0.79 7.93 5.62
N LEU A 212 0.12 7.81 6.60
CA LEU A 212 0.61 8.91 7.42
C LEU A 212 1.62 9.78 6.65
N VAL A 213 2.51 9.13 5.90
CA VAL A 213 3.59 9.81 5.15
C VAL A 213 3.06 10.48 3.88
N GLY A 214 2.09 9.87 3.20
CA GLY A 214 1.58 10.33 1.89
C GLY A 214 1.14 11.79 1.84
N PRO A 215 0.15 12.20 2.65
CA PRO A 215 -0.33 13.58 2.66
C PRO A 215 0.73 14.58 3.09
N SER A 216 1.61 14.20 4.02
CA SER A 216 2.69 15.05 4.51
C SER A 216 3.71 15.36 3.42
N VAL A 217 4.09 14.35 2.63
CA VAL A 217 5.01 14.50 1.49
C VAL A 217 4.37 15.36 0.41
N VAL A 218 3.09 15.14 0.10
CA VAL A 218 2.38 15.92 -0.91
C VAL A 218 2.17 17.37 -0.49
N GLY A 219 1.84 17.63 0.78
CA GLY A 219 1.76 18.99 1.33
C GLY A 219 3.07 19.73 1.16
N ALA A 220 4.20 19.10 1.50
CA ALA A 220 5.52 19.69 1.30
C ALA A 220 5.87 19.96 -0.18
N ILE A 221 5.41 19.11 -1.10
CA ILE A 221 5.55 19.34 -2.55
C ILE A 221 4.72 20.54 -2.99
N TYR A 222 3.49 20.67 -2.48
CA TYR A 222 2.61 21.79 -2.79
C TYR A 222 3.17 23.11 -2.26
N ASP A 223 3.60 23.16 -1.00
CA ASP A 223 4.16 24.35 -0.37
C ASP A 223 5.41 24.88 -1.12
N ALA A 224 6.19 23.97 -1.72
CA ALA A 224 7.40 24.31 -2.46
C ALA A 224 7.16 24.69 -3.93
N THR A 225 6.15 24.11 -4.58
CA THR A 225 5.90 24.31 -6.02
C THR A 225 4.75 25.26 -6.33
N GLY A 226 3.86 25.48 -5.35
CA GLY A 226 2.59 26.20 -5.55
C GLY A 226 1.63 25.50 -6.52
N SER A 227 1.90 24.25 -6.92
CA SER A 227 1.15 23.54 -7.96
C SER A 227 0.72 22.14 -7.51
N TYR A 228 -0.59 21.90 -7.49
CA TYR A 228 -1.16 20.57 -7.23
C TYR A 228 -0.89 19.56 -8.35
N THR A 229 -0.59 20.01 -9.58
CA THR A 229 -0.36 19.15 -10.74
C THR A 229 0.83 18.22 -10.53
N LEU A 230 1.95 18.76 -10.04
CA LEU A 230 3.17 17.97 -9.77
C LEU A 230 2.96 16.97 -8.63
N ALA A 231 2.21 17.38 -7.60
CA ALA A 231 1.84 16.50 -6.50
C ALA A 231 1.01 15.31 -6.95
N PHE A 232 0.00 15.53 -7.80
CA PHE A 232 -0.84 14.45 -8.33
C PHE A 232 -0.08 13.52 -9.26
N TRP A 233 0.76 14.05 -10.16
CA TRP A 233 1.62 13.21 -10.99
C TRP A 233 2.58 12.37 -10.16
N GLY A 234 3.24 12.96 -9.16
CA GLY A 234 4.13 12.23 -8.24
C GLY A 234 3.40 11.10 -7.51
N ALA A 235 2.21 11.39 -6.96
CA ALA A 235 1.38 10.41 -6.27
C ALA A 235 0.98 9.24 -7.19
N GLY A 236 0.50 9.54 -8.40
CA GLY A 236 0.10 8.51 -9.36
C GLY A 236 1.26 7.65 -9.86
N MET A 237 2.43 8.26 -10.14
CA MET A 237 3.64 7.52 -10.53
C MET A 237 4.14 6.61 -9.40
N GLN A 238 4.08 7.09 -8.16
CA GLN A 238 4.46 6.27 -7.00
C GLN A 238 3.52 5.07 -6.82
N MET A 239 2.22 5.24 -7.05
CA MET A 239 1.27 4.12 -6.99
C MET A 239 1.54 3.07 -8.07
N LEU A 240 2.03 3.47 -9.26
CA LEU A 240 2.41 2.52 -10.31
C LEU A 240 3.60 1.62 -9.91
N VAL A 241 4.47 2.05 -9.00
CA VAL A 241 5.58 1.23 -8.48
C VAL A 241 5.08 -0.02 -7.74
N ALA A 242 3.85 -0.01 -7.22
CA ALA A 242 3.25 -1.20 -6.60
C ALA A 242 3.04 -2.36 -7.60
N ILE A 243 2.80 -2.06 -8.88
CA ILE A 243 2.52 -3.07 -9.92
C ILE A 243 3.70 -4.01 -10.16
N PRO A 244 4.93 -3.54 -10.50
CA PRO A 244 6.06 -4.43 -10.70
C PRO A 244 6.39 -5.25 -9.44
N LEU A 245 6.21 -4.70 -8.24
CA LEU A 245 6.37 -5.43 -6.99
C LEU A 245 5.36 -6.60 -6.87
N LEU A 246 4.10 -6.37 -7.21
CA LEU A 246 3.07 -7.42 -7.23
C LEU A 246 3.36 -8.48 -8.31
N ILE A 247 3.88 -8.08 -9.47
CA ILE A 247 4.32 -9.02 -10.51
C ILE A 247 5.45 -9.91 -9.98
N LEU A 248 6.44 -9.34 -9.27
CA LEU A 248 7.53 -10.11 -8.67
C LEU A 248 7.03 -11.11 -7.63
N VAL A 249 6.10 -10.72 -6.75
CA VAL A 249 5.44 -11.65 -5.80
C VAL A 249 4.77 -12.79 -6.56
N ARG A 250 4.07 -12.48 -7.66
CA ARG A 250 3.35 -13.45 -8.48
C ARG A 250 4.28 -14.43 -9.19
N CYS A 251 5.35 -13.96 -9.82
CA CYS A 251 6.33 -14.82 -10.49
C CYS A 251 6.94 -15.82 -9.50
N ARG A 252 7.27 -15.36 -8.29
CA ARG A 252 7.87 -16.20 -7.25
C ARG A 252 6.89 -17.21 -6.66
N SER A 253 5.64 -16.81 -6.41
CA SER A 253 4.59 -17.72 -5.93
C SER A 253 4.21 -18.77 -6.99
N GLY A 254 4.26 -18.40 -8.28
CA GLY A 254 4.04 -19.31 -9.41
C GLY A 254 5.11 -20.40 -9.53
N SER A 255 6.40 -20.02 -9.47
CA SER A 255 7.52 -20.97 -9.53
C SER A 255 7.52 -21.98 -8.37
N ALA A 256 7.10 -21.57 -7.17
CA ALA A 256 7.03 -22.46 -6.01
C ALA A 256 5.97 -23.58 -6.17
N ARG A 257 4.84 -23.30 -6.83
CA ARG A 257 3.80 -24.32 -7.06
C ARG A 257 4.17 -25.33 -8.15
N VAL A 258 4.85 -24.89 -9.20
CA VAL A 258 5.32 -25.79 -10.27
C VAL A 258 6.40 -26.75 -9.76
N ALA A 259 7.29 -26.29 -8.87
CA ALA A 259 8.31 -27.14 -8.27
C ALA A 259 7.76 -28.24 -7.34
N VAL A 260 6.59 -28.02 -6.74
CA VAL A 260 5.90 -29.00 -5.88
C VAL A 260 5.05 -29.97 -6.70
N ALA A 261 4.46 -29.54 -7.81
CA ALA A 261 3.66 -30.39 -8.69
C ALA A 261 4.50 -31.38 -9.54
N VAL A 262 5.81 -31.18 -9.62
CA VAL A 262 6.75 -32.04 -10.37
C VAL A 262 7.47 -33.05 -9.44
N LYS A 263 7.16 -33.05 -8.14
CA LYS A 263 7.72 -33.96 -7.14
C LYS A 263 6.68 -34.97 -6.67
#